data_AF-A0A7S3JGS4-F1
#
_entry.id   AF-A0A7S3JGS4-F1
#
_cell.length_a   1.000
_cell.length_b   1.000
_cell.length_c   1.000
_cell.angle_alpha   90.00
_cell.angle_beta   90.00
_cell.angle_gamma   90.00
#
_symmetry.space_group_name_H-M   'P 1'
#
loop_
_entity.id
_entity.type
_entity.pdbx_description
1 polymer ?
#
loop_
_entity_poly.entity_id
_entity_poly.type
_entity_poly.pdbx_seq_one_letter_code
_entity_poly.pdbx_strand_id
1 'polypeptide(L)'
;VENKKENPIVCAPDINLIFNYIHSLSSFRHEETWTPICVPGIAEEFLLHVYVNFLNPHFGVVYISTSDQIDVFYEYSKSAKALFHEVKTLNILTYIEQWSSKWYSPVDMKEITCAIIRNDSLNQYIHYNLPKPRDYTREHIELLARFEEMYNRCLSFPAKRVFYLIEREEYET
;
A
#
# COMPACT_ATOMS: atom_id res chain seq x y z
N VAL A 1 -31.80 -11.30 19.71
CA VAL A 1 -31.51 -10.95 18.31
C VAL A 1 -30.38 -9.95 18.37
N GLU A 2 -29.13 -10.42 18.28
CA GLU A 2 -27.96 -9.53 18.29
C GLU A 2 -28.02 -8.67 17.02
N ASN A 3 -28.13 -7.35 17.20
CA ASN A 3 -27.94 -6.40 16.11
C ASN A 3 -26.50 -6.58 15.62
N LYS A 4 -26.34 -7.24 14.49
CA LYS A 4 -25.07 -7.35 13.78
C LYS A 4 -24.72 -5.92 13.34
N LYS A 5 -23.89 -5.22 14.12
CA LYS A 5 -23.40 -3.89 13.75
C LYS A 5 -22.75 -4.02 12.37
N GLU A 6 -23.19 -3.20 11.43
CA GLU A 6 -22.59 -3.17 10.10
C GLU A 6 -21.12 -2.76 10.22
N ASN A 7 -20.24 -3.43 9.48
CA ASN A 7 -18.83 -3.07 9.47
C ASN A 7 -18.67 -1.64 8.93
N PRO A 8 -17.77 -0.83 9.51
CA PRO A 8 -17.53 0.52 9.04
C PRO A 8 -16.95 0.47 7.63
N ILE A 9 -17.41 1.36 6.76
CA ILE A 9 -16.91 1.48 5.40
C ILE A 9 -15.63 2.31 5.43
N VAL A 10 -14.50 1.70 5.10
CA VAL A 10 -13.22 2.40 4.91
C VAL A 10 -13.17 2.97 3.50
N CYS A 11 -13.15 4.29 3.38
CA CYS A 11 -13.11 5.02 2.12
C CYS A 11 -11.68 5.35 1.71
N ALA A 12 -11.48 5.80 0.46
CA ALA A 12 -10.15 6.14 -0.05
C ALA A 12 -9.36 7.17 0.81
N PRO A 13 -9.97 8.23 1.38
CA PRO A 13 -9.25 9.16 2.26
C PRO A 13 -8.73 8.51 3.55
N ASP A 14 -9.48 7.56 4.11
CA ASP A 14 -9.09 6.84 5.33
C ASP A 14 -7.82 6.03 5.11
N ILE A 15 -7.67 5.48 3.90
CA ILE A 15 -6.48 4.72 3.52
C ILE A 15 -5.26 5.64 3.51
N ASN A 16 -5.36 6.86 2.98
CA ASN A 16 -4.25 7.82 3.03
C ASN A 16 -3.82 8.15 4.46
N LEU A 17 -4.77 8.24 5.41
CA LEU A 17 -4.44 8.42 6.82
C LEU A 17 -3.69 7.22 7.39
N ILE A 18 -4.10 6.01 7.04
CA ILE A 18 -3.44 4.77 7.47
C ILE A 18 -2.03 4.67 6.90
N PHE A 19 -1.84 5.01 5.62
CA PHE A 19 -0.50 5.10 5.01
C PHE A 19 0.39 6.08 5.74
N ASN A 20 -0.11 7.29 6.00
CA ASN A 20 0.62 8.31 6.74
C ASN A 20 1.00 7.86 8.15
N TYR A 21 0.08 7.18 8.85
CA TYR A 21 0.31 6.60 10.16
C TYR A 21 1.45 5.57 10.10
N ILE A 22 1.39 4.61 9.18
CA ILE A 22 2.42 3.58 9.02
C ILE A 22 3.78 4.20 8.66
N HIS A 23 3.81 5.15 7.73
CA HIS A 23 5.06 5.80 7.32
C HIS A 23 5.64 6.74 8.38
N SER A 24 4.84 7.17 9.37
CA SER A 24 5.32 7.98 10.50
C SER A 24 6.01 7.16 11.59
N LEU A 25 5.73 5.85 11.66
CA LEU A 25 6.24 4.97 12.70
C LEU A 25 7.29 4.01 12.13
N SER A 26 8.56 4.26 12.45
CA SER A 26 9.68 3.48 11.93
C SER A 26 9.65 2.01 12.39
N SER A 27 9.13 1.72 13.58
CA SER A 27 9.00 0.36 14.13
C SER A 27 8.17 -0.55 13.22
N PHE A 28 7.13 -0.02 12.57
CA PHE A 28 6.23 -0.81 11.73
C PHE A 28 6.91 -1.38 10.49
N ARG A 29 8.05 -0.81 10.08
CA ARG A 29 8.84 -1.32 8.95
C ARG A 29 9.80 -2.45 9.31
N HIS A 30 10.00 -2.71 10.60
CA HIS A 30 11.00 -3.66 11.10
C HIS A 30 10.36 -4.84 11.83
N GLU A 31 9.14 -4.67 12.34
CA GLU A 31 8.47 -5.66 13.18
C GLU A 31 7.05 -5.96 12.67
N GLU A 32 6.65 -7.22 12.80
CA GLU A 32 5.26 -7.63 12.63
C GLU A 32 4.41 -6.99 13.75
N THR A 33 3.54 -6.06 13.37
CA THR A 33 2.82 -5.20 14.30
C THR A 33 1.32 -5.46 14.22
N TRP A 34 0.67 -5.48 15.39
CA TRP A 34 -0.79 -5.45 15.53
C TRP A 34 -1.14 -4.33 16.50
N THR A 35 -1.78 -3.28 16.00
CA THR A 35 -2.04 -2.08 16.81
C THR A 35 -3.46 -1.56 16.60
N PRO A 36 -4.12 -1.10 17.66
CA PRO A 36 -5.37 -0.37 17.52
C PRO A 36 -5.11 1.02 16.91
N ILE A 37 -6.03 1.50 16.08
CA ILE A 37 -6.07 2.86 15.53
C ILE A 37 -7.49 3.42 15.59
N CYS A 38 -7.58 4.75 15.68
CA CYS A 38 -8.81 5.49 15.45
C CYS A 38 -8.67 6.28 14.15
N VAL A 39 -9.60 6.08 13.21
CA VAL A 39 -9.66 6.86 11.96
C VAL A 39 -10.75 7.92 12.11
N PRO A 40 -10.45 9.21 11.89
CA PRO A 40 -11.45 10.27 11.90
C PRO A 40 -12.64 9.97 10.97
N GLY A 41 -13.87 10.07 11.48
CA GLY A 41 -15.08 9.82 10.70
C GLY A 41 -15.62 8.39 10.78
N ILE A 42 -14.86 7.45 11.32
CA ILE A 42 -15.38 6.15 11.77
C ILE A 42 -15.91 6.33 13.20
N ALA A 43 -17.12 5.85 13.48
CA ALA A 43 -17.72 5.99 14.81
C ALA A 43 -16.80 5.39 15.89
N GLU A 44 -16.69 6.05 17.04
CA GLU A 44 -15.77 5.68 18.14
C GLU A 44 -15.96 4.22 18.64
N GLU A 45 -17.11 3.65 18.34
CA GLU A 45 -17.48 2.27 18.64
C GLU A 45 -16.73 1.23 17.78
N PHE A 46 -16.05 1.66 16.72
CA PHE A 46 -15.25 0.81 15.84
C PHE A 46 -13.76 1.16 16.00
N LEU A 47 -13.17 0.64 17.08
CA LEU A 47 -11.71 0.61 17.19
C LEU A 47 -11.18 -0.34 16.11
N LEU A 48 -10.45 0.21 15.14
CA LEU A 48 -9.84 -0.60 14.09
C LEU A 48 -8.52 -1.15 14.59
N HIS A 49 -8.18 -2.35 14.15
CA HIS A 49 -6.88 -2.96 14.37
C HIS A 49 -6.14 -3.07 13.04
N VAL A 50 -4.92 -2.55 13.02
CA VAL A 50 -4.05 -2.58 11.86
C VAL A 50 -2.96 -3.61 12.10
N TYR A 51 -2.96 -4.60 11.23
CA TYR A 51 -1.83 -5.50 11.05
C TYR A 51 -0.87 -4.87 10.04
N VAL A 52 0.40 -4.78 10.39
CA VAL A 52 1.46 -4.30 9.51
C VAL A 52 2.61 -5.29 9.53
N ASN A 53 3.03 -5.72 8.35
CA ASN A 53 4.23 -6.55 8.22
C ASN A 53 4.95 -6.21 6.93
N PHE A 54 6.25 -5.91 7.04
CA PHE A 54 7.09 -5.61 5.89
C PHE A 54 8.03 -6.78 5.64
N LEU A 55 8.10 -7.21 4.38
CA LEU A 55 9.07 -8.20 3.96
C LEU A 55 10.47 -7.59 3.79
N ASN A 56 10.51 -6.35 3.29
CA ASN A 56 11.70 -5.51 3.16
C ASN A 56 11.28 -4.02 3.16
N PRO A 57 12.21 -3.06 3.04
CA PRO A 57 11.87 -1.63 3.02
C PRO A 57 10.94 -1.18 1.87
N HIS A 58 10.76 -2.00 0.83
CA HIS A 58 10.05 -1.67 -0.40
C HIS A 58 8.74 -2.46 -0.60
N PHE A 59 8.48 -3.48 0.22
CA PHE A 59 7.32 -4.35 0.08
C PHE A 59 6.79 -4.77 1.46
N GLY A 60 5.51 -4.54 1.70
CA GLY A 60 4.81 -4.93 2.91
C GLY A 60 3.33 -5.13 2.67
N VAL A 61 2.67 -5.67 3.67
CA VAL A 61 1.23 -5.93 3.69
C VAL A 61 0.59 -5.29 4.90
N VAL A 62 -0.62 -4.77 4.70
CA VAL A 62 -1.42 -4.13 5.73
C VAL A 62 -2.81 -4.74 5.70
N TYR A 63 -3.29 -5.21 6.84
CA TYR A 63 -4.68 -5.64 7.01
C TYR A 63 -5.36 -4.78 8.07
N ILE A 64 -6.65 -4.51 7.86
CA ILE A 64 -7.46 -3.70 8.78
C ILE A 64 -8.64 -4.57 9.21
N SER A 65 -8.87 -4.67 10.51
CA SER A 65 -9.98 -5.41 11.08
C SER A 65 -10.73 -4.58 12.12
N THR A 66 -12.01 -4.88 12.29
CA THR A 66 -12.81 -4.42 13.43
C THR A 66 -12.69 -5.34 14.65
N SER A 67 -12.09 -6.52 14.48
CA SER A 67 -11.86 -7.49 15.55
C SER A 67 -10.50 -7.26 16.20
N ASP A 68 -10.45 -7.29 17.53
CA ASP A 68 -9.25 -7.24 18.36
C ASP A 68 -8.74 -8.65 18.74
N GLN A 69 -9.45 -9.70 18.29
CA GLN A 69 -9.16 -11.08 18.69
C GLN A 69 -7.80 -11.54 18.21
N ILE A 70 -7.07 -12.23 19.09
CA ILE A 70 -5.75 -12.75 18.79
C ILE A 70 -5.75 -13.78 17.64
N ASP A 71 -6.85 -14.51 17.45
CA ASP A 71 -7.00 -15.46 16.36
C ASP A 71 -6.96 -14.77 14.99
N VAL A 72 -7.56 -13.57 14.89
CA VAL A 72 -7.52 -12.75 13.66
C VAL A 72 -6.09 -12.28 13.36
N PHE A 73 -5.32 -11.94 14.39
CA PHE A 73 -3.89 -11.65 14.23
C PHE A 73 -3.14 -12.87 13.64
N TYR A 74 -3.37 -14.07 14.17
CA TYR A 74 -2.70 -15.28 13.67
C TYR A 74 -3.11 -15.63 12.23
N GLU A 75 -4.37 -15.42 11.87
CA GLU A 75 -4.86 -15.58 10.50
C GLU A 75 -4.16 -14.62 9.54
N TYR A 76 -4.07 -13.34 9.89
CA TYR A 76 -3.35 -12.34 9.10
C TYR A 76 -1.85 -12.61 9.02
N SER A 77 -1.22 -13.03 10.12
CA SER A 77 0.18 -13.44 10.13
C SER A 77 0.45 -14.60 9.16
N LYS A 78 -0.42 -15.61 9.17
CA LYS A 78 -0.33 -16.76 8.26
C LYS A 78 -0.53 -16.34 6.81
N SER A 79 -1.52 -15.49 6.55
CA SER A 79 -1.81 -14.97 5.22
C SER A 79 -0.66 -14.14 4.65
N ALA A 80 -0.09 -13.22 5.46
CA ALA A 80 1.07 -12.44 5.10
C ALA A 80 2.28 -13.30 4.75
N LYS A 81 2.57 -14.33 5.56
CA LYS A 81 3.66 -15.29 5.31
C LYS A 81 3.47 -16.07 4.01
N ALA A 82 2.24 -16.49 3.70
CA ALA A 82 1.93 -17.15 2.43
C ALA A 82 2.15 -16.21 1.23
N LEU A 83 1.64 -14.98 1.30
CA LEU A 83 1.86 -13.96 0.27
C LEU A 83 3.35 -13.69 0.05
N PHE A 84 4.12 -13.52 1.13
CA PHE A 84 5.56 -13.29 1.04
C PHE A 84 6.30 -14.46 0.42
N HIS A 85 5.86 -15.69 0.68
CA HIS A 85 6.42 -16.89 0.06
C HIS A 85 6.15 -16.91 -1.45
N GLU A 86 4.93 -16.58 -1.90
CA GLU A 86 4.60 -16.49 -3.32
C GLU A 86 5.40 -15.39 -4.04
N VAL A 87 5.45 -14.18 -3.46
CA VAL A 87 6.20 -13.04 -4.01
C VAL A 87 7.68 -13.36 -4.18
N LYS A 88 8.27 -14.08 -3.22
CA LYS A 88 9.65 -14.58 -3.33
C LYS A 88 9.81 -15.62 -4.43
N THR A 89 8.89 -16.59 -4.50
CA THR A 89 8.94 -17.69 -5.49
C THR A 89 8.81 -17.16 -6.92
N LEU A 90 8.01 -16.11 -7.12
CA LEU A 90 7.82 -15.45 -8.40
C LEU A 90 8.92 -14.43 -8.76
N ASN A 91 9.97 -14.28 -7.92
CA ASN A 91 11.05 -13.29 -8.06
C ASN A 91 10.57 -11.84 -8.18
N ILE A 92 9.34 -11.53 -7.74
CA ILE A 92 8.76 -10.19 -7.82
C ILE A 92 9.57 -9.21 -6.95
N LEU A 93 10.04 -9.69 -5.78
CA LEU A 93 10.81 -8.87 -4.85
C LEU A 93 12.10 -8.31 -5.48
N THR A 94 12.82 -9.14 -6.23
CA THR A 94 14.06 -8.76 -6.91
C THR A 94 13.81 -7.64 -7.92
N TYR A 95 12.70 -7.71 -8.67
CA TYR A 95 12.31 -6.64 -9.58
C TYR A 95 12.00 -5.35 -8.82
N ILE A 96 11.22 -5.42 -7.75
CA ILE A 96 10.87 -4.24 -6.94
C ILE A 96 12.14 -3.56 -6.42
N GLU A 97 13.09 -4.30 -5.85
CA GLU A 97 14.35 -3.76 -5.31
C GLU A 97 15.23 -3.14 -6.41
N GLN A 98 15.35 -3.81 -7.56
CA GLN A 98 16.13 -3.33 -8.69
C GLN A 98 15.59 -1.99 -9.22
N TRP A 99 14.27 -1.89 -9.40
CA TRP A 99 13.63 -0.68 -9.91
C TRP A 99 13.56 0.43 -8.87
N SER A 100 13.30 0.10 -7.60
CA SER A 100 13.30 1.09 -6.50
C SER A 100 14.66 1.79 -6.39
N SER A 101 15.75 1.05 -6.58
CA SER A 101 17.11 1.61 -6.57
C SER A 101 17.38 2.53 -7.77
N LYS A 102 16.79 2.24 -8.94
CA LYS A 102 16.95 3.07 -10.15
C LYS A 102 16.09 4.31 -10.14
N TRP A 103 14.83 4.20 -9.72
CA TRP A 103 13.84 5.27 -9.83
C TRP A 103 13.96 6.30 -8.68
N TYR A 104 14.26 5.85 -7.47
CA TYR A 104 14.23 6.74 -6.29
C TYR A 104 15.60 7.23 -5.82
N SER A 105 16.70 6.55 -6.19
CA SER A 105 18.04 6.94 -5.76
C SER A 105 18.49 8.33 -6.27
N PRO A 106 18.19 8.74 -7.52
CA PRO A 106 18.64 10.03 -8.01
C PRO A 106 17.88 11.24 -7.44
N VAL A 107 16.65 11.05 -6.93
CA VAL A 107 15.69 12.16 -6.70
C VAL A 107 15.00 12.11 -5.32
N ASP A 108 15.57 11.38 -4.36
CA ASP A 108 15.05 11.21 -2.98
C ASP A 108 13.52 11.04 -2.84
N MET A 109 12.88 10.37 -3.81
CA MET A 109 11.43 10.14 -3.84
C MET A 109 11.01 8.83 -3.18
N LYS A 110 11.82 8.29 -2.27
CA LYS A 110 11.62 6.98 -1.63
C LYS A 110 10.34 6.89 -0.79
N GLU A 111 9.68 8.02 -0.57
CA GLU A 111 8.41 8.11 0.15
C GLU A 111 7.19 7.81 -0.71
N ILE A 112 7.30 7.87 -2.05
CA ILE A 112 6.21 7.48 -2.94
C ILE A 112 6.11 5.96 -2.98
N THR A 113 4.99 5.44 -2.51
CA THR A 113 4.68 4.02 -2.43
C THR A 113 3.35 3.76 -3.11
N CYS A 114 3.33 2.82 -4.06
CA CYS A 114 2.10 2.31 -4.64
C CYS A 114 1.49 1.22 -3.75
N ALA A 115 0.18 1.27 -3.59
CA ALA A 115 -0.61 0.34 -2.82
C ALA A 115 -1.66 -0.32 -3.71
N ILE A 116 -1.77 -1.64 -3.63
CA ILE A 116 -2.93 -2.37 -4.14
C ILE A 116 -3.91 -2.50 -2.98
N ILE A 117 -5.08 -1.90 -3.15
CA ILE A 117 -6.12 -1.85 -2.13
C ILE A 117 -7.27 -2.75 -2.56
N ARG A 118 -7.76 -3.53 -1.61
CA ARG A 118 -8.97 -4.33 -1.76
C ARG A 118 -9.70 -4.36 -0.42
N ASN A 119 -11.02 -4.18 -0.45
CA ASN A 119 -11.89 -4.47 0.68
C ASN A 119 -13.16 -5.18 0.16
N ASP A 120 -14.07 -5.53 1.05
CA ASP A 120 -15.30 -6.26 0.67
C ASP A 120 -16.31 -5.37 -0.09
N SER A 121 -16.21 -4.05 0.03
CA SER A 121 -17.15 -3.07 -0.54
C SER A 121 -16.66 -2.42 -1.84
N LEU A 122 -15.37 -2.51 -2.13
CA LEU A 122 -14.67 -1.84 -3.22
C LEU A 122 -13.98 -2.91 -4.06
N ASN A 123 -14.15 -2.82 -5.38
CA ASN A 123 -13.31 -3.57 -6.30
C ASN A 123 -11.85 -3.21 -6.07
N GLN A 124 -10.94 -4.16 -6.29
CA GLN A 124 -9.51 -3.93 -6.16
C GLN A 124 -9.06 -2.73 -7.01
N TYR A 125 -8.35 -1.78 -6.41
CA TYR A 125 -7.80 -0.61 -7.09
C TYR A 125 -6.37 -0.33 -6.65
N ILE A 126 -5.67 0.50 -7.43
CA ILE A 126 -4.31 0.94 -7.13
C ILE A 126 -4.41 2.38 -6.64
N HIS A 127 -3.67 2.71 -5.59
CA HIS A 127 -3.49 4.08 -5.12
C HIS A 127 -2.02 4.31 -4.80
N TYR A 128 -1.61 5.55 -4.64
CA TYR A 128 -0.27 5.88 -4.17
C TYR A 128 -0.39 6.94 -3.08
N ASN A 129 0.55 6.96 -2.13
CA ASN A 129 0.55 8.02 -1.12
C ASN A 129 1.14 9.30 -1.71
N LEU A 130 0.52 10.43 -1.39
CA LEU A 130 1.14 11.72 -1.67
C LEU A 130 2.42 11.85 -0.80
N PRO A 131 3.54 12.30 -1.39
CA PRO A 131 4.75 12.56 -0.63
C PRO A 131 4.49 13.63 0.44
N LYS A 132 5.23 13.61 1.55
CA LYS A 132 5.04 14.59 2.63
C LYS A 132 5.48 15.97 2.18
N PRO A 133 4.73 17.05 2.42
CA PRO A 133 5.13 18.40 2.04
C PRO A 133 6.55 18.73 2.55
N ARG A 134 7.47 19.01 1.62
CA ARG A 134 8.86 19.42 1.86
C ARG A 134 9.21 20.59 0.94
N ASP A 135 10.44 21.09 1.04
CA ASP A 135 11.03 22.00 0.05
C ASP A 135 11.23 21.25 -1.28
N TYR A 136 10.14 21.01 -2.01
CA TYR A 136 10.17 20.34 -3.30
C TYR A 136 10.89 21.20 -4.33
N THR A 137 12.02 20.71 -4.80
CA THR A 137 12.65 21.22 -6.03
C THR A 137 11.71 21.06 -7.24
N ARG A 138 11.96 21.84 -8.29
CA ARG A 138 11.26 21.72 -9.58
C ARG A 138 11.33 20.30 -10.15
N GLU A 139 12.47 19.63 -10.00
CA GLU A 139 12.67 18.25 -10.44
C GLU A 139 11.70 17.28 -9.74
N HIS A 140 11.45 17.48 -8.44
CA HIS A 140 10.47 16.66 -7.73
C HIS A 140 9.06 16.85 -8.29
N ILE A 141 8.68 18.08 -8.60
CA ILE A 141 7.35 18.37 -9.16
C ILE A 141 7.20 17.73 -10.55
N GLU A 142 8.21 17.85 -11.41
CA GLU A 142 8.20 17.29 -12.76
C GLU A 142 8.11 15.76 -12.75
N LEU A 143 8.80 15.09 -11.83
CA LEU A 143 8.76 13.63 -11.69
C LEU A 143 7.45 13.14 -11.08
N LEU A 144 6.90 13.85 -10.10
CA LEU A 144 5.58 13.53 -9.56
C LEU A 144 4.53 13.63 -10.67
N ALA A 145 4.57 14.68 -11.50
CA ALA A 145 3.67 14.83 -12.64
C ALA A 145 3.81 13.68 -13.65
N ARG A 146 5.04 13.24 -13.97
CA ARG A 146 5.27 12.07 -14.84
C ARG A 146 4.74 10.77 -14.24
N PHE A 147 4.97 10.58 -12.94
CA PHE A 147 4.44 9.42 -12.22
C PHE A 147 2.91 9.41 -12.23
N GLU A 148 2.27 10.56 -11.97
CA GLU A 148 0.81 10.71 -12.05
C GLU A 148 0.28 10.42 -13.46
N GLU A 149 0.97 10.88 -14.50
CA GLU A 149 0.64 10.56 -15.89
C GLU A 149 0.70 9.05 -16.14
N MET A 150 1.79 8.38 -15.76
CA MET A 150 1.93 6.92 -15.89
C MET A 150 0.88 6.16 -15.09
N TYR A 151 0.58 6.62 -13.88
CA TYR A 151 -0.46 6.05 -13.02
C TYR A 151 -1.83 6.17 -13.68
N ASN A 152 -2.20 7.35 -14.19
CA ASN A 152 -3.47 7.59 -14.88
C ASN A 152 -3.57 6.75 -16.16
N ARG A 153 -2.48 6.66 -16.94
CA ARG A 153 -2.38 5.76 -18.10
C ARG A 153 -2.66 4.33 -17.65
N CYS A 154 -1.93 3.81 -16.67
CA CYS A 154 -2.13 2.47 -16.11
C CYS A 154 -3.59 2.23 -15.71
N LEU A 155 -4.23 3.19 -15.02
CA LEU A 155 -5.64 3.11 -14.62
C LEU A 155 -6.60 3.00 -15.81
N SER A 156 -6.34 3.69 -16.91
CA SER A 156 -7.18 3.67 -18.11
C SER A 156 -7.19 2.32 -18.86
N PHE A 157 -6.19 1.46 -18.63
CA PHE A 157 -6.15 0.14 -19.27
C PHE A 157 -7.11 -0.87 -18.59
N PRO A 158 -8.02 -1.50 -19.35
CA PRO A 158 -8.95 -2.51 -18.82
C PRO A 158 -8.23 -3.74 -18.26
N ALA A 159 -7.12 -4.14 -18.90
CA ALA A 159 -6.27 -5.24 -18.47
C ALA A 159 -4.86 -4.71 -18.20
N LYS A 160 -4.49 -4.60 -16.92
CA LYS A 160 -3.16 -4.09 -16.51
C LYS A 160 -2.00 -4.88 -17.11
N ARG A 161 -2.18 -6.19 -17.35
CA ARG A 161 -1.19 -7.03 -18.05
C ARG A 161 -0.81 -6.46 -19.42
N VAL A 162 -1.77 -5.92 -20.17
CA VAL A 162 -1.53 -5.38 -21.52
C VAL A 162 -0.70 -4.10 -21.44
N PHE A 163 -0.99 -3.21 -20.48
CA PHE A 163 -0.19 -2.02 -20.23
C PHE A 163 1.29 -2.35 -20.01
N TYR A 164 1.58 -3.33 -19.14
CA TYR A 164 2.96 -3.72 -18.85
C TYR A 164 3.70 -4.36 -20.04
N LEU A 165 3.00 -4.98 -20.99
CA LEU A 165 3.62 -5.54 -22.19
C LEU A 165 4.03 -4.44 -23.18
N ILE A 166 3.17 -3.43 -23.37
CA ILE A 166 3.42 -2.29 -24.28
C ILE A 166 4.60 -1.45 -23.78
N GLU A 167 4.60 -1.09 -22.49
CA GLU A 167 5.69 -0.28 -21.92
C GLU A 167 7.03 -1.01 -22.02
N ARG A 168 7.04 -2.33 -21.86
CA ARG A 168 8.28 -3.11 -21.95
C ARG A 168 8.91 -3.04 -23.35
N GLU A 169 8.11 -2.97 -24.41
CA GLU A 169 8.61 -2.83 -25.78
C GLU A 169 9.22 -1.44 -26.04
N GLU A 170 8.67 -0.37 -25.46
CA GLU A 170 9.18 1.00 -25.63
C GLU A 170 10.53 1.24 -24.93
N TYR A 171 10.80 0.56 -23.80
CA TYR A 171 12.06 0.70 -23.06
C TYR A 171 13.16 -0.30 -23.48
N GLU A 172 12.86 -1.27 -24.36
CA GLU A 172 13.83 -2.21 -24.95
C GLU A 172 14.36 -1.74 -26.34
N THR A 173 13.91 -0.59 -26.84
CA THR A 173 14.38 0.10 -28.06
C THR A 173 15.16 1.39 -27.77
#